data_AF-A0A3M1QK34-F1
#
_entry.id   AF-A0A3M1QK34-F1
#
_cell.length_a   1.000
_cell.length_b   1.000
_cell.length_c   1.000
_cell.angle_alpha   90.00
_cell.angle_beta   90.00
_cell.angle_gamma   90.00
#
_symmetry.space_group_name_H-M   'P 1'
#
loop_
_entity.id
_entity.type
_entity.pdbx_description
1 polymer ?
#
loop_
_entity_poly.entity_id
_entity_poly.type
_entity_poly.pdbx_seq_one_letter_code
_entity_poly.pdbx_strand_id
1 'polypeptide(L)'
;MTTLRADITGRFITHVDRWTNDDVEREFRAAVQDSSLVADEAFMHNLMFLVRKRDLAELHDAVRETLDHRPLLPRAQVSAMKTLYALGDADDRRALDERVYALLKRDLVRTDPLAPSELLRCADRIGGPKTLDVLREFLQFARQRQQELESNDPDNHAAIANADQLRNRLENQVTRLETRLKLAALDDAKRAAEQAELYLSRAGQLGFWGYVELVKHPSPDAITAVRQYVHRDVGALLPARGLVADERNALLLELRLRGVCLLEAMGAELTEAESKMLNEHADLLTDRAEFFRPNHDWEDVLDRE
;
A
#
# COMPACT_ATOMS: atom_id res chain seq x y z
N MET A 1 17.05 -13.78 25.45
CA MET A 1 16.39 -14.27 24.22
C MET A 1 14.85 -14.32 24.41
N THR A 2 14.24 -13.36 25.11
CA THR A 2 12.90 -13.56 25.70
C THR A 2 12.18 -12.25 26.07
N THR A 3 12.05 -11.30 25.15
CA THR A 3 11.08 -10.19 25.30
C THR A 3 10.26 -9.95 24.03
N LEU A 4 10.87 -9.97 22.83
CA LEU A 4 10.11 -9.83 21.58
C LEU A 4 9.21 -11.05 21.34
N ARG A 5 9.74 -12.28 21.35
CA ARG A 5 8.97 -13.53 21.12
C ARG A 5 7.62 -13.62 21.85
N ALA A 6 7.56 -13.25 23.14
CA ALA A 6 6.35 -13.32 23.94
C ALA A 6 5.37 -12.15 23.69
N ASP A 7 5.89 -10.99 23.27
CA ASP A 7 5.08 -9.80 23.04
C ASP A 7 4.50 -9.77 21.61
N ILE A 8 5.24 -10.18 20.58
CA ILE A 8 4.75 -10.09 19.19
C ILE A 8 3.76 -11.21 18.81
N THR A 9 3.72 -12.32 19.55
CA THR A 9 2.75 -13.40 19.30
C THR A 9 1.36 -13.12 19.91
N GLY A 10 1.23 -12.12 20.80
CA GLY A 10 -0.02 -11.82 21.51
C GLY A 10 -0.41 -10.36 21.68
N ARG A 11 0.46 -9.38 21.41
CA ARG A 11 0.19 -7.93 21.59
C ARG A 11 0.61 -7.17 20.32
N PHE A 12 -0.39 -6.94 19.49
CA PHE A 12 -0.33 -6.45 18.12
C PHE A 12 0.04 -4.96 18.01
N ILE A 13 0.54 -4.56 16.83
CA ILE A 13 0.53 -3.27 16.08
C ILE A 13 0.50 -1.92 16.83
N THR A 14 -0.20 -1.77 17.95
CA THR A 14 -0.34 -0.53 18.73
C THR A 14 0.88 -0.18 19.59
N HIS A 15 1.94 -1.00 19.56
CA HIS A 15 3.17 -0.80 20.32
C HIS A 15 4.44 -0.87 19.48
N VAL A 16 4.32 -0.63 18.17
CA VAL A 16 5.49 -0.48 17.27
C VAL A 16 6.51 0.46 17.90
N ASP A 17 6.08 1.61 18.40
CA ASP A 17 6.93 2.67 18.98
C ASP A 17 7.74 2.23 20.20
N ARG A 18 7.37 1.13 20.85
CA ARG A 18 8.05 0.62 22.05
C ARG A 18 9.41 -0.01 21.74
N TRP A 19 9.61 -0.49 20.52
CA TRP A 19 10.83 -1.19 20.13
C TRP A 19 11.85 -0.20 19.58
N THR A 20 13.14 -0.36 19.84
CA THR A 20 14.16 0.44 19.13
C THR A 20 14.53 -0.24 17.82
N ASN A 21 15.17 0.50 16.89
CA ASN A 21 15.70 -0.10 15.67
C ASN A 21 16.69 -1.24 16.01
N ASP A 22 17.58 -1.00 16.97
CA ASP A 22 18.52 -2.00 17.51
C ASP A 22 17.82 -3.25 18.08
N ASP A 23 16.68 -3.09 18.75
CA ASP A 23 15.92 -4.22 19.28
C ASP A 23 15.37 -5.10 18.16
N VAL A 24 14.79 -4.48 17.12
CA VAL A 24 14.23 -5.18 15.97
C VAL A 24 15.34 -5.85 15.16
N GLU A 25 16.45 -5.15 14.91
CA GLU A 25 17.59 -5.71 14.17
C GLU A 25 18.19 -6.93 14.88
N ARG A 26 18.43 -6.81 16.19
CA ARG A 26 18.97 -7.90 17.01
C ARG A 26 18.05 -9.11 17.02
N GLU A 27 16.74 -8.92 17.19
CA GLU A 27 15.81 -10.05 17.17
C GLU A 27 15.72 -10.66 15.78
N PHE A 28 15.71 -9.84 14.71
CA PHE A 28 15.68 -10.36 13.34
C PHE A 28 16.87 -11.26 13.07
N ARG A 29 18.09 -10.80 13.35
CA ARG A 29 19.31 -11.58 13.14
C ARG A 29 19.33 -12.86 13.97
N ALA A 30 18.80 -12.84 15.18
CA ALA A 30 18.68 -14.05 16.02
C ALA A 30 17.61 -15.02 15.48
N ALA A 31 16.46 -14.50 15.06
CA ALA A 31 15.33 -15.27 14.57
C ALA A 31 15.67 -16.09 13.32
N VAL A 32 16.33 -15.48 12.34
CA VAL A 32 16.66 -16.16 11.07
C VAL A 32 17.66 -17.30 11.24
N GLN A 33 18.35 -17.37 12.39
CA GLN A 33 19.24 -18.47 12.75
C GLN A 33 18.52 -19.63 13.46
N ASP A 34 17.33 -19.40 13.99
CA ASP A 34 16.53 -20.39 14.72
C ASP A 34 15.42 -20.97 13.83
N SER A 35 15.55 -22.24 13.44
CA SER A 35 14.57 -22.92 12.58
C SER A 35 13.17 -23.00 13.20
N SER A 36 13.06 -23.02 14.54
CA SER A 36 11.76 -23.05 15.22
C SER A 36 11.04 -21.70 15.13
N LEU A 37 11.79 -20.59 15.15
CA LEU A 37 11.23 -19.24 15.00
C LEU A 37 10.89 -18.95 13.54
N VAL A 38 11.72 -19.37 12.59
CA VAL A 38 11.41 -19.28 11.16
C VAL A 38 10.11 -20.02 10.80
N ALA A 39 9.85 -21.15 11.46
CA ALA A 39 8.65 -21.95 11.26
C ALA A 39 7.40 -21.38 11.97
N ASP A 40 7.55 -20.38 12.83
CA ASP A 40 6.44 -19.69 13.49
C ASP A 40 5.90 -18.58 12.56
N GLU A 41 4.81 -18.87 11.87
CA GLU A 41 4.22 -17.98 10.86
C GLU A 41 3.84 -16.61 11.44
N ALA A 42 3.22 -16.59 12.63
CA ALA A 42 2.74 -15.36 13.24
C ALA A 42 3.93 -14.49 13.70
N PHE A 43 4.93 -15.13 14.31
CA PHE A 43 6.15 -14.46 14.71
C PHE A 43 6.89 -13.85 13.52
N MET A 44 7.17 -14.64 12.47
CA MET A 44 7.89 -14.15 11.29
C MET A 44 7.10 -13.10 10.52
N HIS A 45 5.78 -13.26 10.38
CA HIS A 45 4.92 -12.25 9.76
C HIS A 45 5.05 -10.90 10.47
N ASN A 46 4.97 -10.90 11.80
CA ASN A 46 5.03 -9.68 12.60
C ASN A 46 6.45 -9.08 12.72
N LEU A 47 7.48 -9.94 12.78
CA LEU A 47 8.86 -9.48 12.77
C LEU A 47 9.20 -8.80 11.44
N MET A 48 8.78 -9.40 10.31
CA MET A 48 8.94 -8.79 8.98
C MET A 48 8.19 -7.46 8.88
N PHE A 49 6.99 -7.36 9.47
CA PHE A 49 6.25 -6.11 9.60
C PHE A 49 7.05 -5.05 10.36
N LEU A 50 7.63 -5.37 11.52
CA LEU A 50 8.42 -4.42 12.31
C LEU A 50 9.67 -3.92 11.57
N VAL A 51 10.38 -4.81 10.87
CA VAL A 51 11.54 -4.46 10.03
C VAL A 51 11.15 -3.40 8.99
N ARG A 52 10.03 -3.64 8.33
CA ARG A 52 9.45 -2.78 7.31
C ARG A 52 8.98 -1.43 7.85
N LYS A 53 8.33 -1.47 9.01
CA LYS A 53 7.74 -0.32 9.70
C LYS A 53 8.79 0.68 10.14
N ARG A 54 9.94 0.15 10.56
CA ARG A 54 11.10 0.92 11.00
C ARG A 54 12.06 1.27 9.88
N ASP A 55 11.74 0.89 8.64
CA ASP A 55 12.55 1.16 7.45
C ASP A 55 14.01 0.70 7.61
N LEU A 56 14.21 -0.49 8.18
CA LEU A 56 15.54 -1.03 8.49
C LEU A 56 16.22 -1.58 7.22
N ALA A 57 16.67 -0.66 6.36
CA ALA A 57 17.30 -0.97 5.07
C ALA A 57 18.53 -1.91 5.21
N GLU A 58 19.24 -1.86 6.34
CA GLU A 58 20.36 -2.73 6.67
C GLU A 58 19.99 -4.21 6.80
N LEU A 59 18.70 -4.53 6.97
CA LEU A 59 18.19 -5.90 7.01
C LEU A 59 17.75 -6.43 5.65
N HIS A 60 17.77 -5.61 4.60
CA HIS A 60 17.29 -5.96 3.27
C HIS A 60 17.86 -7.29 2.74
N ASP A 61 19.19 -7.46 2.76
CA ASP A 61 19.83 -8.66 2.25
C ASP A 61 19.50 -9.90 3.10
N ALA A 62 19.40 -9.72 4.41
CA ALA A 62 19.02 -10.80 5.32
C ALA A 62 17.55 -11.22 5.14
N VAL A 63 16.65 -10.29 4.81
CA VAL A 63 15.27 -10.60 4.42
C VAL A 63 15.25 -11.39 3.12
N ARG A 64 16.07 -11.01 2.13
CA ARG A 64 16.19 -11.71 0.84
C ARG A 64 16.67 -13.14 1.04
N GLU A 65 17.78 -13.33 1.75
CA GLU A 65 18.32 -14.65 2.06
C GLU A 65 17.30 -15.52 2.81
N THR A 66 16.55 -14.91 3.74
CA THR A 66 15.48 -15.62 4.46
C THR A 66 14.38 -16.06 3.50
N LEU A 67 13.91 -15.19 2.61
CA LEU A 67 12.86 -15.51 1.64
C LEU A 67 13.31 -16.58 0.62
N ASP A 68 14.59 -16.61 0.26
CA ASP A 68 15.14 -17.52 -0.75
C ASP A 68 15.55 -18.89 -0.20
N HIS A 69 15.99 -18.95 1.05
CA HIS A 69 16.62 -20.15 1.61
C HIS A 69 15.92 -20.72 2.84
N ARG A 70 14.90 -20.04 3.38
CA ARG A 70 14.18 -20.51 4.56
C ARG A 70 12.73 -20.90 4.22
N PRO A 71 12.20 -21.96 4.85
CA PRO A 71 10.84 -22.45 4.57
C PRO A 71 9.79 -21.60 5.30
N LEU A 72 9.56 -20.38 4.82
CA LEU A 72 8.52 -19.50 5.37
C LEU A 72 7.11 -20.04 5.03
N LEU A 73 6.24 -20.01 6.03
CA LEU A 73 4.80 -20.26 5.85
C LEU A 73 4.13 -19.11 5.07
N PRO A 74 2.97 -19.33 4.41
CA PRO A 74 2.41 -18.43 3.41
C PRO A 74 2.31 -16.94 3.83
N ARG A 75 1.82 -16.64 5.04
CA ARG A 75 1.69 -15.25 5.52
C ARG A 75 3.03 -14.61 5.82
N ALA A 76 3.97 -15.37 6.37
CA ALA A 76 5.33 -14.91 6.61
C ALA A 76 6.08 -14.67 5.29
N GLN A 77 5.87 -15.52 4.29
CA GLN A 77 6.42 -15.37 2.95
C GLN A 77 5.92 -14.09 2.28
N VAL A 78 4.60 -13.84 2.33
CA VAL A 78 4.00 -12.59 1.84
C VAL A 78 4.57 -11.37 2.58
N SER A 79 4.71 -11.46 3.90
CA SER A 79 5.30 -10.38 4.70
C SER A 79 6.73 -10.07 4.27
N ALA A 80 7.57 -11.10 4.07
CA ALA A 80 8.93 -10.92 3.58
C ALA A 80 8.98 -10.30 2.17
N MET A 81 8.09 -10.71 1.25
CA MET A 81 8.00 -10.07 -0.08
C MET A 81 7.57 -8.60 -0.02
N LYS A 82 6.60 -8.28 0.85
CA LYS A 82 6.24 -6.89 1.15
C LYS A 82 7.41 -6.10 1.72
N THR A 83 8.23 -6.72 2.55
CA THR A 83 9.42 -6.10 3.11
C THR A 83 10.49 -5.82 2.07
N LEU A 84 10.77 -6.76 1.18
CA LEU A 84 11.67 -6.52 0.05
C LEU A 84 11.14 -5.46 -0.91
N TYR A 85 9.83 -5.43 -1.18
CA TYR A 85 9.24 -4.41 -2.04
C TYR A 85 9.49 -2.99 -1.49
N ALA A 86 9.45 -2.85 -0.17
CA ALA A 86 9.55 -1.58 0.52
C ALA A 86 10.98 -1.09 0.71
N LEU A 87 11.89 -1.99 1.08
CA LEU A 87 13.29 -1.69 1.33
C LEU A 87 14.13 -1.71 0.04
N GLY A 88 13.68 -2.45 -0.97
CA GLY A 88 14.41 -2.71 -2.21
C GLY A 88 14.18 -1.68 -3.30
N ASP A 89 15.03 -1.77 -4.32
CA ASP A 89 15.04 -0.87 -5.47
C ASP A 89 14.14 -1.35 -6.63
N ALA A 90 14.28 -0.73 -7.80
CA ALA A 90 13.51 -1.08 -8.98
C ALA A 90 13.79 -2.50 -9.52
N ASP A 91 15.03 -3.00 -9.37
CA ASP A 91 15.40 -4.34 -9.80
C ASP A 91 14.83 -5.38 -8.83
N ASP A 92 14.77 -5.06 -7.54
CA ASP A 92 14.13 -5.91 -6.52
C ASP A 92 12.63 -6.02 -6.75
N ARG A 93 11.97 -4.90 -7.06
CA ARG A 93 10.55 -4.89 -7.42
C ARG A 93 10.30 -5.71 -8.69
N ARG A 94 11.22 -5.71 -9.66
CA ARG A 94 11.13 -6.57 -10.85
C ARG A 94 11.30 -8.05 -10.50
N ALA A 95 12.27 -8.39 -9.65
CA ALA A 95 12.47 -9.76 -9.21
C ALA A 95 11.26 -10.29 -8.41
N LEU A 96 10.64 -9.44 -7.59
CA LEU A 96 9.39 -9.76 -6.90
C LEU A 96 8.24 -9.95 -7.87
N ASP A 97 8.09 -9.11 -8.91
CA ASP A 97 7.07 -9.30 -9.94
C ASP A 97 7.17 -10.67 -10.62
N GLU A 98 8.38 -11.09 -11.02
CA GLU A 98 8.64 -12.42 -11.59
C GLU A 98 8.25 -13.55 -10.63
N ARG A 99 8.61 -13.40 -9.35
CA ARG A 99 8.33 -14.40 -8.32
C ARG A 99 6.84 -14.52 -8.05
N VAL A 100 6.15 -13.39 -7.86
CA VAL A 100 4.70 -13.34 -7.63
C VAL A 100 3.97 -13.92 -8.84
N TYR A 101 4.36 -13.53 -10.06
CA TYR A 101 3.86 -14.11 -11.30
C TYR A 101 3.97 -15.64 -11.32
N ALA A 102 5.17 -16.18 -11.06
CA ALA A 102 5.40 -17.63 -11.12
C ALA A 102 4.57 -18.40 -10.09
N LEU A 103 4.47 -17.88 -8.86
CA LEU A 103 3.68 -18.47 -7.79
C LEU A 103 2.18 -18.44 -8.10
N LEU A 104 1.68 -17.31 -8.60
CA LEU A 104 0.28 -17.15 -8.99
C LEU A 104 -0.09 -18.00 -10.22
N LYS A 105 0.81 -18.12 -11.22
CA LYS A 105 0.64 -19.06 -12.35
C LYS A 105 0.51 -20.50 -11.89
N ARG A 106 1.27 -20.90 -10.87
CA ARG A 106 1.15 -22.23 -10.26
C ARG A 106 -0.21 -22.41 -9.58
N ASP A 107 -0.73 -21.36 -8.94
CA ASP A 107 -2.06 -21.42 -8.32
C ASP A 107 -3.19 -21.51 -9.36
N LEU A 108 -3.05 -20.87 -10.52
CA LEU A 108 -4.03 -20.95 -11.62
C LEU A 108 -4.25 -22.36 -12.18
N VAL A 109 -3.25 -23.24 -12.09
CA VAL A 109 -3.35 -24.62 -12.63
C VAL A 109 -3.86 -25.63 -11.60
N ARG A 110 -4.23 -25.17 -10.39
CA ARG A 110 -4.79 -26.03 -9.33
C ARG A 110 -6.27 -26.34 -9.59
N THR A 111 -6.79 -27.37 -8.91
CA THR A 111 -8.18 -27.82 -9.03
C THR A 111 -9.22 -26.73 -8.76
N ASP A 112 -8.89 -25.78 -7.88
CA ASP A 112 -9.68 -24.56 -7.67
C ASP A 112 -8.73 -23.35 -7.70
N PRO A 113 -8.64 -22.66 -8.85
CA PRO A 113 -7.83 -21.45 -8.99
C PRO A 113 -8.29 -20.34 -8.02
N LEU A 114 -9.56 -20.32 -7.62
CA LEU A 114 -10.14 -19.24 -6.82
C LEU A 114 -10.12 -19.53 -5.32
N ALA A 115 -9.48 -20.63 -4.91
CA ALA A 115 -9.28 -20.96 -3.51
C ALA A 115 -8.53 -19.81 -2.77
N PRO A 116 -8.82 -19.57 -1.48
CA PRO A 116 -8.15 -18.53 -0.72
C PRO A 116 -6.62 -18.65 -0.78
N SER A 117 -5.96 -17.61 -1.28
CA SER A 117 -4.50 -17.52 -1.38
C SER A 117 -4.04 -16.19 -0.78
N GLU A 118 -3.16 -16.26 0.23
CA GLU A 118 -2.57 -15.06 0.85
C GLU A 118 -1.78 -14.24 -0.18
N LEU A 119 -1.16 -14.91 -1.16
CA LEU A 119 -0.45 -14.26 -2.24
C LEU A 119 -1.40 -13.49 -3.16
N LEU A 120 -2.51 -14.12 -3.57
CA LEU A 120 -3.50 -13.48 -4.45
C LEU A 120 -4.07 -12.21 -3.79
N ARG A 121 -4.30 -12.22 -2.47
CA ARG A 121 -4.81 -11.07 -1.72
C ARG A 121 -3.90 -9.84 -1.72
N CYS A 122 -2.60 -10.01 -1.93
CA CYS A 122 -1.63 -8.91 -1.90
C CYS A 122 -0.89 -8.68 -3.22
N ALA A 123 -1.22 -9.43 -4.27
CA ALA A 123 -0.53 -9.39 -5.56
C ALA A 123 -0.46 -7.99 -6.17
N ASP A 124 -1.53 -7.19 -6.04
CA ASP A 124 -1.58 -5.80 -6.52
C ASP A 124 -0.66 -4.83 -5.76
N ARG A 125 -0.18 -5.25 -4.59
CA ARG A 125 0.62 -4.43 -3.68
C ARG A 125 2.11 -4.57 -3.95
N ILE A 126 2.55 -5.77 -4.27
CA ILE A 126 3.96 -6.14 -4.47
C ILE A 126 4.29 -6.58 -5.90
N GLY A 127 3.28 -6.73 -6.76
CA GLY A 127 3.44 -7.14 -8.15
C GLY A 127 3.72 -5.99 -9.11
N GLY A 128 4.03 -6.35 -10.36
CA GLY A 128 4.30 -5.46 -11.49
C GLY A 128 3.58 -5.91 -12.76
N PRO A 129 4.12 -5.61 -13.95
CA PRO A 129 3.48 -5.93 -15.22
C PRO A 129 3.11 -7.40 -15.40
N LYS A 130 3.98 -8.34 -14.99
CA LYS A 130 3.69 -9.77 -15.16
C LYS A 130 2.59 -10.24 -14.21
N THR A 131 2.62 -9.77 -12.97
CA THR A 131 1.57 -10.02 -11.99
C THR A 131 0.21 -9.50 -12.48
N LEU A 132 0.19 -8.35 -13.15
CA LEU A 132 -1.04 -7.80 -13.74
C LEU A 132 -1.66 -8.75 -14.77
N ASP A 133 -0.84 -9.35 -15.65
CA ASP A 133 -1.31 -10.31 -16.65
C ASP A 133 -2.01 -11.51 -15.99
N VAL A 134 -1.41 -12.04 -14.92
CA VAL A 134 -1.99 -13.18 -14.19
C VAL A 134 -3.23 -12.79 -13.41
N LEU A 135 -3.27 -11.60 -12.81
CA LEU A 135 -4.48 -11.09 -12.14
C LEU A 135 -5.66 -10.94 -13.10
N ARG A 136 -5.40 -10.56 -14.36
CA ARG A 136 -6.43 -10.52 -15.41
C ARG A 136 -6.96 -11.91 -15.74
N GLU A 137 -6.12 -12.94 -15.73
CA GLU A 137 -6.55 -14.32 -15.88
C GLU A 137 -7.43 -14.77 -14.70
N PHE A 138 -7.02 -14.51 -13.44
CA PHE A 138 -7.88 -14.77 -12.27
C PHE A 138 -9.23 -14.06 -12.36
N LEU A 139 -9.24 -12.80 -12.80
CA LEU A 139 -10.47 -12.05 -12.99
C LEU A 139 -11.38 -12.69 -14.06
N GLN A 140 -10.81 -13.18 -15.15
CA GLN A 140 -11.57 -13.90 -16.17
C GLN A 140 -12.21 -15.18 -15.58
N PHE A 141 -11.46 -15.95 -14.80
CA PHE A 141 -12.00 -17.12 -14.09
C PHE A 141 -13.13 -16.74 -13.13
N ALA A 142 -12.97 -15.67 -12.34
CA ALA A 142 -14.01 -15.22 -11.41
C ALA A 142 -15.30 -14.79 -12.14
N ARG A 143 -15.18 -14.10 -13.29
CA ARG A 143 -16.33 -13.72 -14.12
C ARG A 143 -17.05 -14.94 -14.69
N GLN A 144 -16.30 -15.92 -15.22
CA GLN A 144 -16.88 -17.16 -15.73
C GLN A 144 -17.59 -17.93 -14.61
N ARG A 145 -16.97 -18.06 -13.44
CA ARG A 145 -17.54 -18.74 -12.29
C ARG A 145 -18.85 -18.09 -11.81
N GLN A 146 -18.90 -16.77 -11.76
CA GLN A 146 -20.13 -16.05 -11.43
C GLN A 146 -21.23 -16.34 -12.46
N GLN A 147 -20.93 -16.23 -13.75
CA GLN A 147 -21.90 -16.49 -14.83
C GLN A 147 -22.43 -17.93 -14.79
N GLU A 148 -21.57 -18.90 -14.51
CA GLU A 148 -21.95 -20.31 -14.34
C GLU A 148 -22.90 -20.51 -13.16
N LEU A 149 -22.64 -19.85 -12.03
CA LEU A 149 -23.51 -19.93 -10.85
C LEU A 149 -24.88 -19.28 -11.12
N GLU A 150 -24.89 -18.10 -11.72
CA GLU A 150 -26.11 -17.40 -12.12
C GLU A 150 -26.95 -18.21 -13.12
N SER A 151 -26.31 -19.02 -13.98
CA SER A 151 -26.99 -19.82 -15.00
C SER A 151 -27.46 -21.19 -14.48
N ASN A 152 -26.63 -21.88 -13.69
CA ASN A 152 -26.87 -23.28 -13.29
C ASN A 152 -27.62 -23.40 -11.96
N ASP A 153 -27.48 -22.42 -11.06
CA ASP A 153 -28.08 -22.43 -9.72
C ASP A 153 -28.53 -21.01 -9.30
N PRO A 154 -29.50 -20.41 -10.02
CA PRO A 154 -29.90 -19.01 -9.82
C PRO A 154 -30.47 -18.72 -8.43
N ASP A 155 -31.01 -19.73 -7.75
CA ASP A 155 -31.61 -19.59 -6.41
C ASP A 155 -30.55 -19.63 -5.29
N ASN A 156 -29.30 -20.00 -5.61
CA ASN A 156 -28.19 -20.01 -4.66
C ASN A 156 -27.54 -18.63 -4.53
N HIS A 157 -28.33 -17.69 -4.00
CA HIS A 157 -27.93 -16.30 -3.83
C HIS A 157 -26.66 -16.13 -3.00
N ALA A 158 -26.39 -17.04 -2.05
CA ALA A 158 -25.16 -17.01 -1.25
C ALA A 158 -23.91 -17.31 -2.09
N ALA A 159 -23.95 -18.32 -2.95
CA ALA A 159 -22.83 -18.64 -3.83
C ALA A 159 -22.58 -17.53 -4.86
N ILE A 160 -23.64 -16.98 -5.45
CA ILE A 160 -23.56 -15.86 -6.40
C ILE A 160 -22.96 -14.62 -5.73
N ALA A 161 -23.43 -14.27 -4.53
CA ALA A 161 -22.90 -13.13 -3.78
C ALA A 161 -21.41 -13.30 -3.45
N ASN A 162 -20.97 -14.49 -3.06
CA ASN A 162 -19.55 -14.77 -2.81
C ASN A 162 -18.70 -14.66 -4.08
N ALA A 163 -19.21 -15.15 -5.22
CA ALA A 163 -18.52 -15.03 -6.50
C ALA A 163 -18.42 -13.56 -6.96
N ASP A 164 -19.49 -12.77 -6.79
CA ASP A 164 -19.49 -11.34 -7.09
C ASP A 164 -18.49 -10.57 -6.22
N GLN A 165 -18.45 -10.85 -4.92
CA GLN A 165 -17.45 -10.26 -4.01
C GLN A 165 -16.02 -10.58 -4.44
N LEU A 166 -15.75 -11.82 -4.83
CA LEU A 166 -14.43 -12.23 -5.30
C LEU A 166 -14.06 -11.53 -6.62
N ARG A 167 -14.99 -11.48 -7.58
CA ARG A 167 -14.82 -10.74 -8.85
C ARG A 167 -14.49 -9.28 -8.56
N ASN A 168 -15.31 -8.60 -7.76
CA ASN A 168 -15.12 -7.19 -7.41
C ASN A 168 -13.75 -6.96 -6.76
N ARG A 169 -13.30 -7.85 -5.87
CA ARG A 169 -11.96 -7.77 -5.26
C ARG A 169 -10.87 -7.83 -6.32
N LEU A 170 -10.94 -8.79 -7.26
CA LEU A 170 -9.97 -8.96 -8.34
C LEU A 170 -9.99 -7.77 -9.32
N GLU A 171 -11.17 -7.24 -9.65
CA GLU A 171 -11.32 -6.03 -10.50
C GLU A 171 -10.63 -4.82 -9.86
N ASN A 172 -10.82 -4.65 -8.55
CA ASN A 172 -10.17 -3.58 -7.81
C ASN A 172 -8.64 -3.78 -7.76
N GLN A 173 -8.15 -5.01 -7.56
CA GLN A 173 -6.72 -5.32 -7.61
C GLN A 173 -6.09 -5.01 -8.97
N VAL A 174 -6.72 -5.46 -10.06
CA VAL A 174 -6.30 -5.18 -11.44
C VAL A 174 -6.25 -3.67 -11.69
N THR A 175 -7.31 -2.95 -11.32
CA THR A 175 -7.40 -1.50 -11.51
C THR A 175 -6.31 -0.76 -10.75
N ARG A 176 -6.05 -1.12 -9.50
CA ARG A 176 -4.98 -0.51 -8.69
C ARG A 176 -3.60 -0.74 -9.28
N LEU A 177 -3.27 -1.98 -9.61
CA LEU A 177 -1.97 -2.32 -10.18
C LEU A 177 -1.77 -1.66 -11.55
N GLU A 178 -2.79 -1.69 -12.40
CA GLU A 178 -2.76 -1.01 -13.71
C GLU A 178 -2.54 0.50 -13.56
N THR A 179 -3.18 1.13 -12.59
CA THR A 179 -3.02 2.58 -12.32
C THR A 179 -1.59 2.88 -11.88
N ARG A 180 -1.02 2.10 -10.94
CA ARG A 180 0.37 2.26 -10.50
C ARG A 180 1.36 2.10 -11.64
N LEU A 181 1.16 1.12 -12.52
CA LEU A 181 2.02 0.89 -13.69
C LEU A 181 1.91 2.01 -14.72
N LYS A 182 0.71 2.55 -14.97
CA LYS A 182 0.52 3.73 -15.82
C LYS A 182 1.29 4.93 -15.28
N LEU A 183 1.20 5.17 -13.98
CA LEU A 183 1.90 6.29 -13.33
C LEU A 183 3.43 6.10 -13.33
N ALA A 184 3.90 4.88 -13.13
CA ALA A 184 5.33 4.56 -13.19
C ALA A 184 5.95 4.81 -14.58
N ALA A 185 5.14 4.81 -15.65
CA ALA A 185 5.56 5.09 -17.01
C ALA A 185 5.56 6.60 -17.38
N LEU A 186 5.06 7.47 -16.50
CA LEU A 186 5.07 8.91 -16.70
C LEU A 186 6.43 9.51 -16.32
N ASP A 187 6.73 10.70 -16.85
CA ASP A 187 7.82 11.54 -16.36
C ASP A 187 7.58 11.95 -14.89
N ASP A 188 8.64 12.34 -14.19
CA ASP A 188 8.61 12.56 -12.75
C ASP A 188 7.61 13.65 -12.33
N ALA A 189 7.58 14.78 -13.05
CA ALA A 189 6.68 15.89 -12.76
C ALA A 189 5.21 15.50 -12.96
N LYS A 190 4.89 14.85 -14.09
CA LYS A 190 3.51 14.41 -14.36
C LYS A 190 3.07 13.30 -13.40
N ARG A 191 3.95 12.34 -13.12
CA ARG A 191 3.72 11.29 -12.12
C ARG A 191 3.38 11.89 -10.76
N ALA A 192 4.16 12.89 -10.32
CA ALA A 192 3.96 13.54 -9.04
C ALA A 192 2.62 14.30 -8.96
N ALA A 193 2.22 15.00 -10.03
CA ALA A 193 0.93 15.68 -10.09
C ALA A 193 -0.25 14.69 -9.98
N GLU A 194 -0.18 13.57 -10.71
CA GLU A 194 -1.21 12.52 -10.69
C GLU A 194 -1.26 11.78 -9.33
N GLN A 195 -0.10 11.58 -8.69
CA GLN A 195 -0.04 11.04 -7.31
C GLN A 195 -0.67 12.00 -6.30
N ALA A 196 -0.45 13.31 -6.46
CA ALA A 196 -1.08 14.33 -5.63
C ALA A 196 -2.60 14.36 -5.85
N GLU A 197 -3.06 14.24 -7.09
CA GLU A 197 -4.48 14.10 -7.43
C GLU A 197 -5.11 12.91 -6.71
N LEU A 198 -4.51 11.72 -6.81
CA LEU A 198 -5.01 10.53 -6.12
C LEU A 198 -5.11 10.74 -4.61
N TYR A 199 -4.09 11.37 -4.00
CA TYR A 199 -4.08 11.65 -2.57
C TYR A 199 -5.17 12.63 -2.15
N LEU A 200 -5.28 13.76 -2.87
CA LEU A 200 -6.20 14.84 -2.55
C LEU A 200 -7.66 14.49 -2.85
N SER A 201 -7.91 13.69 -3.89
CA SER A 201 -9.22 13.11 -4.20
C SER A 201 -9.63 11.97 -3.27
N ARG A 202 -8.72 11.51 -2.38
CA ARG A 202 -8.93 10.39 -1.46
C ARG A 202 -9.35 9.11 -2.20
N ALA A 203 -8.61 8.77 -3.27
CA ALA A 203 -8.84 7.59 -4.11
C ALA A 203 -8.53 6.25 -3.39
N GLY A 204 -9.10 6.03 -2.21
CA GLY A 204 -8.91 4.83 -1.38
C GLY A 204 -7.43 4.50 -1.15
N GLN A 205 -7.06 3.24 -1.40
CA GLN A 205 -5.68 2.77 -1.26
C GLN A 205 -4.71 3.46 -2.22
N LEU A 206 -5.15 3.89 -3.42
CA LEU A 206 -4.30 4.59 -4.38
C LEU A 206 -3.92 5.99 -3.91
N GLY A 207 -4.85 6.70 -3.27
CA GLY A 207 -4.56 8.02 -2.73
C GLY A 207 -3.50 7.99 -1.63
N PHE A 208 -3.55 6.98 -0.78
CA PHE A 208 -2.53 6.80 0.24
C PHE A 208 -1.18 6.32 -0.34
N TRP A 209 -1.20 5.39 -1.30
CA TRP A 209 0.03 5.01 -2.02
C TRP A 209 0.69 6.24 -2.70
N GLY A 210 -0.08 7.11 -3.35
CA GLY A 210 0.42 8.33 -3.97
C GLY A 210 1.08 9.29 -2.97
N TYR A 211 0.48 9.49 -1.80
CA TYR A 211 1.09 10.25 -0.70
C TYR A 211 2.46 9.71 -0.30
N VAL A 212 2.57 8.39 -0.10
CA VAL A 212 3.81 7.76 0.36
C VAL A 212 4.92 7.89 -0.68
N GLU A 213 4.65 7.62 -1.95
CA GLU A 213 5.67 7.73 -3.00
C GLU A 213 6.22 9.15 -3.08
N LEU A 214 5.37 10.17 -2.93
CA LEU A 214 5.77 11.58 -2.90
C LEU A 214 6.64 11.92 -1.69
N VAL A 215 6.30 11.41 -0.50
CA VAL A 215 7.03 11.67 0.74
C VAL A 215 8.35 10.91 0.81
N LYS A 216 8.41 9.66 0.34
CA LYS A 216 9.63 8.83 0.36
C LYS A 216 10.63 9.20 -0.73
N HIS A 217 10.14 9.67 -1.87
CA HIS A 217 10.98 9.98 -3.03
C HIS A 217 10.76 11.43 -3.50
N PRO A 218 10.97 12.44 -2.62
CA PRO A 218 10.78 13.82 -3.01
C PRO A 218 11.88 14.25 -4.01
N SER A 219 11.47 15.01 -5.01
CA SER A 219 12.38 15.67 -5.95
C SER A 219 11.96 17.13 -6.13
N PRO A 220 12.86 18.05 -6.53
CA PRO A 220 12.50 19.43 -6.83
C PRO A 220 11.38 19.55 -7.88
N ASP A 221 11.41 18.67 -8.90
CA ASP A 221 10.40 18.62 -9.96
C ASP A 221 9.06 18.13 -9.42
N ALA A 222 9.06 17.09 -8.57
CA ALA A 222 7.86 16.59 -7.91
C ALA A 222 7.24 17.65 -6.99
N ILE A 223 8.04 18.31 -6.14
CA ILE A 223 7.58 19.40 -5.26
C ILE A 223 6.95 20.52 -6.09
N THR A 224 7.59 20.89 -7.20
CA THR A 224 7.06 21.93 -8.10
C THR A 224 5.74 21.51 -8.72
N ALA A 225 5.63 20.27 -9.21
CA ALA A 225 4.41 19.74 -9.80
C ALA A 225 3.25 19.66 -8.78
N VAL A 226 3.52 19.15 -7.57
CA VAL A 226 2.54 19.09 -6.47
C VAL A 226 2.06 20.50 -6.12
N ARG A 227 2.97 21.46 -5.96
CA ARG A 227 2.61 22.86 -5.68
C ARG A 227 1.76 23.47 -6.80
N GLN A 228 2.10 23.22 -8.06
CA GLN A 228 1.31 23.68 -9.20
C GLN A 228 -0.11 23.10 -9.16
N TYR A 229 -0.24 21.79 -8.92
CA TYR A 229 -1.53 21.11 -8.79
C TYR A 229 -2.39 21.71 -7.67
N VAL A 230 -1.81 21.90 -6.47
CA VAL A 230 -2.48 22.48 -5.30
C VAL A 230 -3.00 23.89 -5.58
N HIS A 231 -2.25 24.71 -6.32
CA HIS A 231 -2.66 26.07 -6.62
C HIS A 231 -3.67 26.19 -7.76
N ARG A 232 -3.49 25.40 -8.83
CA ARG A 232 -4.21 25.60 -10.10
C ARG A 232 -5.33 24.59 -10.31
N ASP A 233 -5.10 23.33 -9.98
CA ASP A 233 -5.91 22.22 -10.47
C ASP A 233 -6.78 21.59 -9.38
N VAL A 234 -6.46 21.82 -8.09
CA VAL A 234 -7.21 21.25 -6.95
C VAL A 234 -8.72 21.55 -6.99
N GLY A 235 -9.11 22.66 -7.62
CA GLY A 235 -10.52 23.02 -7.76
C GLY A 235 -11.32 22.11 -8.70
N ALA A 236 -10.65 21.34 -9.55
CA ALA A 236 -11.27 20.34 -10.42
C ALA A 236 -11.77 19.12 -9.64
N LEU A 237 -11.27 18.89 -8.42
CA LEU A 237 -11.73 17.80 -7.55
C LEU A 237 -13.13 18.01 -6.98
N LEU A 238 -13.61 19.25 -6.96
CA LEU A 238 -14.95 19.55 -6.46
C LEU A 238 -16.00 19.40 -7.57
N PRO A 239 -17.20 18.90 -7.24
CA PRO A 239 -18.27 18.76 -8.22
C PRO A 239 -18.58 20.11 -8.88
N ALA A 240 -18.85 20.09 -10.18
CA ALA A 240 -19.12 21.29 -10.96
C ALA A 240 -20.43 22.00 -10.55
N ARG A 241 -21.35 21.29 -9.90
CA ARG A 241 -22.67 21.79 -9.46
C ARG A 241 -23.03 21.16 -8.11
N GLY A 242 -23.97 21.79 -7.40
CA GLY A 242 -24.56 21.23 -6.18
C GLY A 242 -23.94 21.70 -4.86
N LEU A 243 -22.95 22.59 -4.90
CA LEU A 243 -22.39 23.26 -3.72
C LEU A 243 -22.73 24.75 -3.76
N VAL A 244 -23.13 25.32 -2.63
CA VAL A 244 -23.20 26.80 -2.52
C VAL A 244 -21.79 27.39 -2.41
N ALA A 245 -21.65 28.69 -2.67
CA ALA A 245 -20.34 29.35 -2.78
C ALA A 245 -19.48 29.18 -1.51
N ASP A 246 -20.08 29.32 -0.33
CA ASP A 246 -19.37 29.22 0.95
C ASP A 246 -18.89 27.79 1.22
N GLU A 247 -19.73 26.78 0.96
CA GLU A 247 -19.36 25.36 1.06
C GLU A 247 -18.22 25.03 0.10
N ARG A 248 -18.29 25.53 -1.13
CA ARG A 248 -17.23 25.34 -2.13
C ARG A 248 -15.92 25.94 -1.65
N ASN A 249 -15.95 27.16 -1.12
CA ASN A 249 -14.75 27.84 -0.63
C ASN A 249 -14.14 27.11 0.58
N ALA A 250 -14.97 26.61 1.51
CA ALA A 250 -14.51 25.82 2.65
C ALA A 250 -13.83 24.53 2.20
N LEU A 251 -14.44 23.78 1.27
CA LEU A 251 -13.85 22.54 0.75
C LEU A 251 -12.56 22.79 -0.04
N LEU A 252 -12.49 23.87 -0.83
CA LEU A 252 -11.25 24.27 -1.52
C LEU A 252 -10.13 24.59 -0.52
N LEU A 253 -10.46 25.28 0.57
CA LEU A 253 -9.51 25.58 1.63
C LEU A 253 -8.99 24.29 2.29
N GLU A 254 -9.87 23.34 2.63
CA GLU A 254 -9.45 22.05 3.19
C GLU A 254 -8.52 21.28 2.24
N LEU A 255 -8.85 21.22 0.95
CA LEU A 255 -8.00 20.55 -0.04
C LEU A 255 -6.65 21.24 -0.21
N ARG A 256 -6.62 22.58 -0.18
CA ARG A 256 -5.36 23.34 -0.23
C ARG A 256 -4.52 23.13 1.01
N LEU A 257 -5.12 23.21 2.20
CA LEU A 257 -4.44 22.90 3.46
C LEU A 257 -3.82 21.51 3.44
N ARG A 258 -4.58 20.50 2.98
CA ARG A 258 -4.08 19.14 2.82
C ARG A 258 -2.93 19.04 1.81
N GLY A 259 -2.99 19.79 0.71
CA GLY A 259 -1.90 19.91 -0.26
C GLY A 259 -0.64 20.55 0.32
N VAL A 260 -0.79 21.59 1.14
CA VAL A 260 0.34 22.24 1.83
C VAL A 260 0.93 21.32 2.91
N CYS A 261 0.12 20.58 3.65
CA CYS A 261 0.62 19.54 4.58
C CYS A 261 1.38 18.42 3.85
N LEU A 262 0.96 18.05 2.63
CA LEU A 262 1.73 17.13 1.79
C LEU A 262 3.09 17.74 1.41
N LEU A 263 3.14 19.00 0.97
CA LEU A 263 4.40 19.68 0.66
C LEU A 263 5.34 19.74 1.87
N GLU A 264 4.80 20.05 3.06
CA GLU A 264 5.53 20.00 4.33
C GLU A 264 6.08 18.58 4.60
N ALA A 265 5.27 17.55 4.42
CA ALA A 265 5.67 16.14 4.62
C ALA A 265 6.73 15.67 3.61
N MET A 266 6.71 16.20 2.38
CA MET A 266 7.76 15.96 1.37
C MET A 266 9.08 16.68 1.70
N GLY A 267 9.13 17.48 2.77
CA GLY A 267 10.30 18.28 3.14
C GLY A 267 10.49 19.52 2.28
N ALA A 268 9.44 20.00 1.60
CA ALA A 268 9.54 21.21 0.79
C ALA A 268 9.67 22.47 1.67
N GLU A 269 10.50 23.42 1.24
CA GLU A 269 10.49 24.76 1.82
C GLU A 269 9.16 25.45 1.46
N LEU A 270 8.39 25.81 2.50
CA LEU A 270 7.11 26.46 2.34
C LEU A 270 7.29 27.95 2.08
N THR A 271 6.52 28.49 1.15
CA THR A 271 6.41 29.93 0.92
C THR A 271 5.77 30.63 2.12
N GLU A 272 5.90 31.95 2.20
CA GLU A 272 5.26 32.75 3.25
C GLU A 272 3.73 32.55 3.28
N ALA A 273 3.09 32.48 2.11
CA ALA A 273 1.65 32.26 2.00
C ALA A 273 1.23 30.85 2.46
N GLU A 274 2.00 29.82 2.12
CA GLU A 274 1.77 28.45 2.57
C GLU A 274 1.94 28.33 4.09
N SER A 275 3.02 28.89 4.63
CA SER A 275 3.29 28.93 6.08
C SER A 275 2.19 29.67 6.84
N LYS A 276 1.76 30.82 6.32
CA LYS A 276 0.66 31.60 6.89
C LYS A 276 -0.64 30.80 6.91
N MET A 277 -0.95 30.08 5.83
CA MET A 277 -2.15 29.23 5.74
C MET A 277 -2.15 28.13 6.83
N LEU A 278 -1.02 27.47 7.07
CA LEU A 278 -0.92 26.46 8.14
C LEU A 278 -1.13 27.09 9.53
N ASN A 279 -0.52 28.25 9.79
CA ASN A 279 -0.60 28.93 11.08
C ASN A 279 -2.01 29.46 11.39
N GLU A 280 -2.69 30.06 10.41
CA GLU A 280 -4.06 30.60 10.58
C GLU A 280 -5.10 29.49 10.80
N HIS A 281 -4.78 28.24 10.43
CA HIS A 281 -5.67 27.10 10.54
C HIS A 281 -5.14 26.00 11.48
N ALA A 282 -4.21 26.33 12.37
CA ALA A 282 -3.55 25.36 13.26
C ALA A 282 -4.53 24.54 14.12
N ASP A 283 -5.61 25.16 14.61
CA ASP A 283 -6.64 24.49 15.40
C ASP A 283 -7.34 23.38 14.58
N LEU A 284 -7.73 23.70 13.34
CA LEU A 284 -8.35 22.75 12.42
C LEU A 284 -7.41 21.58 12.07
N LEU A 285 -6.13 21.88 11.87
CA LEU A 285 -5.10 20.88 11.60
C LEU A 285 -4.91 19.94 12.80
N THR A 286 -5.03 20.46 14.01
CA THR A 286 -4.91 19.69 15.26
C THR A 286 -6.13 18.80 15.47
N ASP A 287 -7.33 19.35 15.33
CA ASP A 287 -8.60 18.63 15.53
C ASP A 287 -8.80 17.49 14.53
N ARG A 288 -8.23 17.62 13.32
CA ARG A 288 -8.34 16.64 12.22
C ARG A 288 -6.98 16.17 11.74
N ALA A 289 -6.04 15.93 12.65
CA ALA A 289 -4.66 15.56 12.34
C ALA A 289 -4.56 14.43 11.30
N GLU A 290 -5.26 13.31 11.47
CA GLU A 290 -5.22 12.17 10.54
C GLU A 290 -5.71 12.50 9.13
N PHE A 291 -6.58 13.50 8.98
CA PHE A 291 -7.07 13.93 7.67
C PHE A 291 -6.00 14.69 6.89
N PHE A 292 -5.21 15.54 7.56
CA PHE A 292 -4.20 16.41 6.93
C PHE A 292 -2.80 15.79 6.92
N ARG A 293 -2.48 15.02 7.96
CA ARG A 293 -1.23 14.31 8.19
C ARG A 293 -1.57 12.86 8.48
N PRO A 294 -1.76 12.03 7.43
CA PRO A 294 -2.09 10.63 7.62
C PRO A 294 -0.96 9.96 8.41
N ASN A 295 -1.22 9.64 9.68
CA ASN A 295 -0.30 8.87 10.55
C ASN A 295 -0.35 7.37 10.24
N HIS A 296 -1.21 6.94 9.30
CA HIS A 296 -1.20 5.58 8.84
C HIS A 296 0.08 5.38 8.05
N ASP A 297 0.94 4.49 8.53
CA ASP A 297 2.13 4.11 7.80
C ASP A 297 1.79 3.46 6.48
N TRP A 298 2.72 3.62 5.56
CA TRP A 298 2.76 2.99 4.23
C TRP A 298 2.35 1.49 4.22
N GLU A 299 2.50 0.82 5.36
CA GLU A 299 2.17 -0.56 5.70
C GLU A 299 0.69 -0.90 5.73
N ASP A 300 -0.15 0.06 6.10
CA ASP A 300 -1.59 -0.13 6.12
C ASP A 300 -2.11 -0.40 4.70
N VAL A 301 -1.48 0.16 3.65
CA VAL A 301 -1.84 -0.21 2.26
C VAL A 301 -1.28 -1.57 1.86
N LEU A 302 -0.10 -1.95 2.35
CA LEU A 302 0.40 -3.30 2.13
C LEU A 302 -0.39 -4.36 2.90
N ASP A 303 -1.02 -4.04 4.04
CA ASP A 303 -1.61 -5.01 4.97
C ASP A 303 -3.14 -4.92 5.18
N ARG A 304 -3.83 -3.85 4.76
CA ARG A 304 -5.31 -3.77 4.82
C ARG A 304 -5.96 -4.79 3.89
N GLU A 305 -6.63 -5.81 4.42
CA GLU A 305 -7.48 -6.74 3.64
C GLU A 305 -8.80 -6.10 3.18
#